data_AF-A0A0G4N1G0-F1
#
_entry.id   AF-A0A0G4N1G0-F1
#
_cell.length_a   1.000
_cell.length_b   1.000
_cell.length_c   1.000
_cell.angle_alpha   90.00
_cell.angle_beta   90.00
_cell.angle_gamma   90.00
#
_symmetry.space_group_name_H-M   'P 1'
#
loop_
_entity.id
_entity.type
_entity.pdbx_description
1 polymer ?
#
loop_
_entity_poly.entity_id
_entity_poly.type
_entity_poly.pdbx_seq_one_letter_code
_entity_poly.pdbx_strand_id
1 'polypeptide(L)'
;MKVVSAVFNIFHLLPPAAETFKERLIDLVLDLEEKLRRTHVSPFRPPLYKYLNRYPAEMWAFLMPKIGEVKYGRFLAQVLSHPDSGP
;
A
#
# COMPACT_ATOMS: atom_id res chain seq x y z
N MET A 1 -10.13 -9.46 -10.58
CA MET A 1 -9.06 -8.83 -9.77
C MET A 1 -7.63 -9.03 -10.28
N LYS A 2 -7.33 -10.02 -11.16
CA LYS A 2 -5.95 -10.29 -11.62
C LYS A 2 -5.29 -9.12 -12.36
N VAL A 3 -6.05 -8.37 -13.17
CA VAL A 3 -5.55 -7.21 -13.93
C VAL A 3 -5.09 -6.09 -13.00
N VAL A 4 -5.91 -5.72 -12.02
CA VAL A 4 -5.60 -4.63 -11.07
C VAL A 4 -4.41 -5.02 -10.18
N SER A 5 -4.32 -6.27 -9.73
CA SER A 5 -3.17 -6.77 -8.98
C SER A 5 -1.89 -6.76 -9.82
N ALA A 6 -1.96 -7.12 -11.10
CA ALA A 6 -0.83 -7.04 -12.03
C ALA A 6 -0.37 -5.58 -12.26
N VAL A 7 -1.31 -4.63 -12.36
CA VAL A 7 -0.99 -3.19 -12.45
C VAL A 7 -0.22 -2.72 -11.22
N PHE A 8 -0.70 -3.05 -10.01
CA PHE A 8 0.04 -2.75 -8.77
C PHE A 8 1.42 -3.42 -8.73
N ASN A 9 1.53 -4.64 -9.25
CA ASN A 9 2.79 -5.35 -9.36
C ASN A 9 3.75 -4.74 -10.41
N ILE A 10 3.37 -3.75 -11.20
CA ILE A 10 4.33 -3.05 -12.08
C ILE A 10 4.98 -1.88 -11.33
N PHE A 11 4.28 -1.26 -10.36
CA PHE A 11 4.77 -0.07 -9.64
C PHE A 11 6.09 -0.29 -8.89
N HIS A 12 6.35 -1.50 -8.39
CA HIS A 12 7.63 -1.81 -7.76
C HIS A 12 8.79 -1.94 -8.75
N LEU A 13 8.53 -1.99 -10.07
CA LEU A 13 9.55 -2.06 -11.13
C LEU A 13 9.81 -0.70 -11.79
N LEU A 14 8.95 0.29 -11.56
CA LEU A 14 9.12 1.62 -12.16
C LEU A 14 10.37 2.35 -11.62
N PRO A 15 10.97 3.24 -12.43
CA PRO A 15 12.08 4.08 -11.99
C PRO A 15 11.70 5.00 -10.81
N PRO A 16 12.69 5.53 -10.05
CA PRO A 16 12.45 6.33 -8.84
C PRO A 16 11.59 7.58 -9.05
N ALA A 17 11.43 8.06 -10.28
CA ALA A 17 10.46 9.12 -10.61
C ALA A 17 8.99 8.74 -10.29
N ALA A 18 8.70 7.46 -10.05
CA ALA A 18 7.37 6.99 -9.64
C ALA A 18 7.02 7.28 -8.17
N GLU A 19 7.91 7.93 -7.42
CA GLU A 19 7.68 8.38 -6.06
C GLU A 19 6.44 9.27 -5.90
N THR A 20 6.15 10.10 -6.92
CA THR A 20 5.01 11.02 -6.91
C THR A 20 3.66 10.30 -6.90
N PHE A 21 3.61 9.02 -7.29
CA PHE A 21 2.36 8.25 -7.34
C PHE A 21 2.01 7.58 -6.00
N LYS A 22 2.89 7.61 -4.99
CA LYS A 22 2.69 6.87 -3.72
C LYS A 22 1.37 7.19 -3.04
N GLU A 23 1.04 8.48 -2.90
CA GLU A 23 -0.18 8.91 -2.21
C GLU A 23 -1.43 8.41 -2.94
N ARG A 24 -1.48 8.66 -4.25
CA ARG A 24 -2.59 8.28 -5.11
C ARG A 24 -2.77 6.76 -5.17
N LEU A 25 -1.68 6.00 -5.10
CA LEU A 25 -1.71 4.55 -5.12
C LEU A 25 -2.32 3.99 -3.83
N ILE A 26 -1.90 4.50 -2.68
CA ILE A 26 -2.42 4.08 -1.36
C ILE A 26 -3.90 4.44 -1.25
N ASP A 27 -4.27 5.67 -1.60
CA ASP A 27 -5.66 6.14 -1.53
C ASP A 27 -6.56 5.29 -2.43
N LEU A 28 -6.10 4.96 -3.64
CA LEU A 28 -6.86 4.13 -4.57
C LEU A 28 -6.99 2.69 -4.07
N VAL A 29 -5.96 2.12 -3.42
CA VAL A 29 -6.08 0.79 -2.79
C VAL A 29 -7.08 0.82 -1.63
N LEU A 30 -7.01 1.83 -0.76
CA LEU A 30 -7.90 1.96 0.39
C LEU A 30 -9.36 2.15 -0.04
N ASP A 31 -9.61 3.04 -1.01
CA ASP A 31 -10.95 3.26 -1.59
C ASP A 31 -11.50 1.97 -2.21
N LEU A 32 -10.65 1.19 -2.85
CA LEU A 32 -11.04 -0.04 -3.54
C LEU A 32 -11.31 -1.16 -2.53
N GLU A 33 -10.50 -1.29 -1.47
CA GLU A 33 -10.74 -2.17 -0.32
C GLU A 33 -12.06 -1.82 0.41
N GLU A 34 -12.34 -0.52 0.58
CA GLU A 34 -13.57 -0.02 1.19
C GLU A 34 -14.80 -0.35 0.33
N LYS A 35 -14.76 -0.07 -0.97
CA LYS A 35 -15.83 -0.41 -1.92
C LYS A 35 -16.08 -1.91 -2.01
N LEU A 36 -15.03 -2.72 -1.88
CA LEU A 36 -15.13 -4.18 -1.84
C LEU A 36 -15.60 -4.72 -0.49
N ARG A 37 -15.71 -3.86 0.54
CA ARG A 37 -15.95 -4.23 1.95
C ARG A 37 -14.96 -5.30 2.42
N ARG A 38 -13.74 -5.31 1.89
CA ARG A 38 -12.67 -6.27 2.18
C ARG A 38 -11.47 -5.54 2.72
N THR A 39 -11.32 -5.61 4.02
CA THR A 39 -10.45 -4.72 4.79
C THR A 39 -9.23 -5.41 5.42
N HIS A 40 -9.20 -6.75 5.39
CA HIS A 40 -8.18 -7.55 6.07
C HIS A 40 -7.41 -8.47 5.12
N VAL A 41 -8.07 -9.04 4.11
CA VAL A 41 -7.47 -9.94 3.13
C VAL A 41 -7.82 -9.45 1.73
N SER A 42 -6.84 -8.82 1.09
CA SER A 42 -7.00 -8.19 -0.20
C SER A 42 -5.91 -8.68 -1.16
N PRO A 43 -6.27 -9.07 -2.40
CA PRO A 43 -5.32 -9.55 -3.41
C PRO A 43 -4.37 -8.44 -3.91
N PHE A 44 -4.55 -7.20 -3.44
CA PHE A 44 -3.72 -6.04 -3.76
C PHE A 44 -2.59 -5.83 -2.73
N ARG A 45 -2.64 -6.50 -1.57
CA ARG A 45 -1.65 -6.36 -0.50
C ARG A 45 -0.25 -6.87 -0.86
N PRO A 46 -0.08 -8.07 -1.44
CA PRO A 46 1.26 -8.57 -1.76
C PRO A 46 2.08 -7.67 -2.71
N PRO A 47 1.54 -7.16 -3.83
CA PRO A 47 2.30 -6.23 -4.68
C PRO A 47 2.50 -4.86 -4.03
N LEU A 48 1.61 -4.45 -3.14
CA LEU A 48 1.75 -3.20 -2.40
C LEU A 48 2.89 -3.28 -1.38
N TYR A 49 3.05 -4.40 -0.66
CA TYR A 49 4.17 -4.60 0.26
C TYR A 49 5.52 -4.51 -0.45
N LYS A 50 5.65 -5.07 -1.67
CA LYS A 50 6.87 -4.92 -2.48
C LYS A 50 7.20 -3.46 -2.80
N TYR A 51 6.18 -2.64 -3.05
CA TYR A 51 6.36 -1.21 -3.28
C TYR A 51 6.75 -0.47 -1.98
N LEU A 52 6.10 -0.82 -0.86
CA LEU A 52 6.39 -0.27 0.47
C LEU A 52 7.84 -0.55 0.91
N ASN A 53 8.30 -1.81 0.75
CA ASN A 53 9.66 -2.22 1.13
C ASN A 53 10.73 -1.53 0.27
N ARG A 54 10.39 -1.05 -0.93
CA ARG A 54 11.31 -0.30 -1.79
C ARG A 54 11.50 1.14 -1.31
N TYR A 55 10.48 1.76 -0.70
CA TYR A 55 10.50 3.17 -0.26
C TYR A 55 10.04 3.34 1.20
N PRO A 56 10.66 2.67 2.18
CA PRO A 56 10.15 2.62 3.55
C PRO A 56 10.15 3.99 4.25
N ALA A 57 11.19 4.80 4.04
CA ALA A 57 11.34 6.10 4.70
C ALA A 57 10.25 7.10 4.29
N GLU A 58 9.94 7.14 2.99
CA GLU A 58 8.91 8.02 2.45
C GLU A 58 7.50 7.58 2.83
N MET A 59 7.26 6.27 2.79
CA MET A 59 6.00 5.68 3.19
C MET A 59 5.71 5.94 4.66
N TRP A 60 6.74 5.88 5.51
CA TRP A 60 6.65 6.28 6.91
C TRP A 60 6.31 7.77 7.04
N ALA A 61 7.00 8.64 6.30
CA ALA A 61 6.73 10.08 6.32
C ALA A 61 5.30 10.43 5.86
N PHE A 62 4.72 9.66 4.94
CA PHE A 62 3.35 9.84 4.48
C PHE A 62 2.29 9.29 5.45
N LEU A 63 2.52 8.09 6.03
CA LEU A 63 1.54 7.41 6.89
C LEU A 63 1.53 7.95 8.31
N MET A 64 2.68 8.40 8.83
CA MET A 64 2.82 8.91 10.21
C MET A 64 1.89 10.09 10.53
N PRO A 65 1.77 11.15 9.72
CA PRO A 65 0.82 12.24 10.01
C PRO A 65 -0.66 11.81 9.88
N LYS A 66 -0.95 10.76 9.12
CA LYS A 66 -2.32 10.28 8.85
C LYS A 66 -2.75 9.13 9.78
N ILE A 67 -1.93 8.76 10.76
CA ILE A 67 -2.18 7.60 11.62
C ILE A 67 -3.45 7.72 12.47
N GLY A 68 -3.89 8.95 12.76
CA GLY A 68 -5.13 9.22 13.50
C GLY A 68 -6.40 8.85 12.73
N GLU A 69 -6.32 8.73 11.41
CA GLU A 69 -7.43 8.25 10.60
C GLU A 69 -7.48 6.71 10.61
N VAL A 70 -8.62 6.16 11.03
CA VAL A 70 -8.83 4.70 11.20
C VAL A 70 -8.45 3.89 9.95
N LYS A 71 -8.69 4.44 8.75
CA LYS A 71 -8.33 3.78 7.48
C LYS A 71 -6.82 3.56 7.33
N TYR A 72 -6.01 4.61 7.54
CA TYR A 72 -4.56 4.55 7.40
C TYR A 72 -3.92 3.85 8.60
N GLY A 73 -4.43 4.09 9.82
CA GLY A 73 -3.95 3.42 11.03
C GLY A 73 -4.14 1.90 10.95
N ARG A 74 -5.31 1.44 10.54
CA ARG A 74 -5.57 -0.01 10.33
C ARG A 74 -4.66 -0.58 9.24
N PHE A 75 -4.49 0.16 8.14
CA PHE A 75 -3.61 -0.26 7.05
C PHE A 75 -2.16 -0.42 7.53
N LEU A 76 -1.63 0.57 8.23
CA LEU A 76 -0.27 0.53 8.78
C LEU A 76 -0.08 -0.62 9.76
N ALA A 77 -1.02 -0.84 10.67
CA ALA A 77 -0.96 -1.97 11.61
C ALA A 77 -0.91 -3.33 10.87
N GLN A 78 -1.70 -3.47 9.81
CA GLN A 78 -1.73 -4.69 9.01
C GLN A 78 -0.45 -4.86 8.18
N VAL A 79 0.10 -3.78 7.63
CA VAL A 79 1.41 -3.78 6.95
C VAL A 79 2.47 -4.28 7.92
N LEU A 80 2.57 -3.69 9.13
CA LEU A 80 3.57 -4.07 10.13
C LEU A 80 3.42 -5.51 10.63
N SER A 81 2.20 -6.05 10.67
CA SER A 81 1.96 -7.44 11.09
C SER A 81 2.28 -8.49 10.02
N HIS A 82 2.47 -8.09 8.76
CA HIS A 82 2.57 -9.05 7.65
C HIS A 82 4.01 -9.56 7.50
N PRO A 83 4.23 -10.89 7.33
CA PRO A 83 5.58 -11.46 7.22
C PRO A 83 6.36 -10.95 6.01
N ASP A 84 5.68 -10.65 4.89
CA ASP A 84 6.31 -10.08 3.68
C ASP A 84 6.73 -8.60 3.82
N SER A 85 6.39 -7.94 4.93
CA SER A 85 6.82 -6.57 5.23
C SER A 85 8.18 -6.52 5.93
N GLY A 86 8.85 -7.66 6.08
CA GLY A 86 10.24 -7.72 6.52
C GLY A 86 11.20 -7.08 5.50
N PRO A 87 12.38 -6.62 5.95
CA PRO A 87 13.44 -6.08 5.09
C PRO A 87 13.99 -7.11 4.10
#